data_AF-A0A351KFY5-F1
#
_entry.id   AF-A0A351KFY5-F1
#
_cell.length_a   1.000
_cell.length_b   1.000
_cell.length_c   1.000
_cell.angle_alpha   90.00
_cell.angle_beta   90.00
_cell.angle_gamma   90.00
#
_symmetry.space_group_name_H-M   'P 1'
#
loop_
_entity.id
_entity.type
_entity.pdbx_description
1 polymer ?
#
loop_
_entity_poly.entity_id
_entity_poly.type
_entity_poly.pdbx_seq_one_letter_code
_entity_poly.pdbx_strand_id
1 'polypeptide(L)'
;EAFANITSEIFSVGYGNNEKILRYLGYNIGKWIYTIDAYDDLISDIKTNSYNPCIYNYGYNGKNPYEFKESIKENINFTLVKCMNEASKAFELLEIKKNKGLLENIIFLGMNYKTQLVIEGGKGNEKSIRSAWCKRWCIPGGNKASI
;
A
#
# COMPACT_ATOMS: atom_id res chain seq x y z
N GLU A 1 13.33 -4.79 -5.10
CA GLU A 1 12.12 -5.58 -5.39
C GLU A 1 11.76 -5.41 -6.86
N ALA A 2 11.69 -6.50 -7.63
CA ALA A 2 11.56 -6.42 -9.09
C ALA A 2 10.23 -5.78 -9.54
N PHE A 3 9.10 -6.20 -8.96
CA PHE A 3 7.78 -5.68 -9.33
C PHE A 3 7.62 -4.18 -9.04
N ALA A 4 8.07 -3.72 -7.86
CA ALA A 4 8.06 -2.30 -7.50
C ALA A 4 8.85 -1.43 -8.50
N ASN A 5 10.01 -1.92 -8.97
CA ASN A 5 10.81 -1.23 -9.97
C ASN A 5 10.08 -1.16 -11.32
N ILE A 6 9.44 -2.24 -11.75
CA ILE A 6 8.64 -2.25 -12.99
C ILE A 6 7.52 -1.20 -12.92
N THR A 7 6.76 -1.16 -11.82
CA THR A 7 5.69 -0.17 -11.64
C THR A 7 6.23 1.27 -11.58
N SER A 8 7.39 1.47 -10.95
CA SER A 8 8.10 2.76 -10.97
C SER A 8 8.42 3.22 -12.39
N GLU A 9 8.96 2.33 -13.23
CA GLU A 9 9.24 2.66 -14.63
C GLU A 9 7.95 3.02 -15.37
N ILE A 10 6.90 2.20 -15.24
CA ILE A 10 5.60 2.41 -15.92
C ILE A 10 5.02 3.79 -15.58
N PHE A 11 5.06 4.20 -14.31
CA PHE A 11 4.51 5.48 -13.87
C PHE A 11 5.29 6.69 -14.39
N SER A 12 6.56 6.50 -14.71
CA SER A 12 7.48 7.58 -15.11
C SER A 12 7.46 7.91 -16.61
N VAL A 13 6.89 7.03 -17.45
CA VAL A 13 6.95 7.14 -18.90
C VAL A 13 6.24 8.42 -19.39
N GLY A 14 6.99 9.32 -20.02
CA GLY A 14 6.45 10.49 -20.72
C GLY A 14 6.14 11.72 -19.85
N TYR A 15 6.56 11.72 -18.58
CA TYR A 15 6.24 12.80 -17.62
C TYR A 15 7.48 13.59 -17.18
N GLY A 16 7.94 14.54 -17.99
CA GLY A 16 9.16 15.34 -17.80
C GLY A 16 9.49 15.75 -16.35
N ASN A 17 8.98 16.90 -15.87
CA ASN A 17 9.40 17.44 -14.57
C ASN A 17 8.91 16.62 -13.35
N ASN A 18 7.86 15.80 -13.53
CA ASN A 18 7.27 15.00 -12.45
C ASN A 18 7.86 13.58 -12.37
N GLU A 19 8.80 13.23 -13.25
CA GLU A 19 9.32 11.87 -13.42
C GLU A 19 9.76 11.26 -12.08
N LYS A 20 10.55 11.99 -11.29
CA LYS A 20 11.06 11.51 -10.00
C LYS A 20 9.94 11.23 -9.00
N ILE A 21 8.93 12.10 -8.95
CA ILE A 21 7.78 11.96 -8.06
C ILE A 21 6.95 10.75 -8.47
N LEU A 22 6.72 10.58 -9.78
CA LEU A 22 5.96 9.46 -10.33
C LEU A 22 6.67 8.11 -10.19
N ARG A 23 8.01 8.07 -10.36
CA ARG A 23 8.83 6.90 -10.04
C ARG A 23 8.66 6.49 -8.59
N TYR A 24 8.77 7.46 -7.67
CA TYR A 24 8.63 7.20 -6.24
C TYR A 24 7.21 6.75 -5.86
N LEU A 25 6.18 7.37 -6.44
CA LEU A 25 4.78 6.96 -6.29
C LEU A 25 4.57 5.53 -6.79
N GLY A 26 4.98 5.26 -8.03
CA GLY A 26 4.84 3.94 -8.67
C GLY A 26 5.60 2.84 -7.94
N TYR A 27 6.80 3.14 -7.42
CA TYR A 27 7.57 2.21 -6.59
C TYR A 27 6.79 1.79 -5.34
N ASN A 28 6.28 2.77 -4.59
CA ASN A 28 5.58 2.50 -3.34
C ASN A 28 4.24 1.80 -3.57
N ILE A 29 3.49 2.17 -4.62
CA ILE A 29 2.26 1.46 -5.01
C ILE A 29 2.59 0.03 -5.43
N GLY A 30 3.60 -0.17 -6.28
CA GLY A 30 4.00 -1.51 -6.74
C GLY A 30 4.45 -2.41 -5.60
N LYS A 31 5.25 -1.88 -4.67
CA LYS A 31 5.65 -2.59 -3.46
C LYS A 31 4.46 -2.94 -2.57
N TRP A 32 3.51 -2.01 -2.39
CA TRP A 32 2.29 -2.26 -1.64
C TRP A 32 1.47 -3.40 -2.28
N ILE A 33 1.23 -3.35 -3.59
CA ILE A 33 0.49 -4.40 -4.34
C ILE A 33 1.16 -5.76 -4.16
N TYR A 34 2.46 -5.84 -4.40
CA TYR A 34 3.17 -7.12 -4.34
C TYR A 34 3.20 -7.70 -2.92
N THR A 35 3.36 -6.83 -1.92
CA THR A 35 3.41 -7.25 -0.51
C THR A 35 2.04 -7.74 -0.02
N ILE A 36 0.96 -7.02 -0.34
CA ILE A 36 -0.38 -7.38 0.14
C ILE A 36 -0.89 -8.66 -0.52
N ASP A 37 -0.65 -8.81 -1.83
CA ASP A 37 -1.00 -9.99 -2.62
C ASP A 37 -0.31 -11.24 -2.08
N ALA A 38 1.01 -11.18 -1.92
CA ALA A 38 1.79 -12.27 -1.34
C ALA A 38 1.35 -12.64 0.08
N TYR A 39 0.90 -11.68 0.89
CA TYR A 39 0.41 -12.00 2.23
C TYR A 39 -1.01 -12.58 2.22
N ASP A 40 -1.90 -12.10 1.34
CA ASP A 40 -3.26 -12.62 1.16
C ASP A 40 -3.19 -14.12 0.79
N ASP A 41 -2.39 -14.44 -0.22
CA ASP A 41 -2.26 -15.77 -0.82
C ASP A 41 -1.29 -16.73 -0.09
N LEU A 42 -0.62 -16.27 0.97
CA LEU A 42 0.43 -17.03 1.65
C LEU A 42 0.03 -18.47 2.03
N ILE A 43 -1.21 -18.67 2.50
CA ILE A 43 -1.66 -20.00 2.94
C ILE A 43 -1.87 -20.93 1.76
N SER A 44 -2.45 -20.44 0.66
CA SER A 44 -2.60 -21.22 -0.57
C SER A 44 -1.24 -21.55 -1.16
N ASP A 45 -0.32 -20.59 -1.21
CA ASP A 45 1.00 -20.79 -1.81
C ASP A 45 1.84 -21.82 -1.06
N ILE A 46 1.77 -21.83 0.28
CA ILE A 46 2.40 -22.89 1.08
C ILE A 46 1.81 -24.26 0.75
N LYS A 47 0.48 -24.37 0.57
CA LYS A 47 -0.20 -25.64 0.27
C LYS A 47 0.10 -26.16 -1.14
N THR A 48 0.19 -25.28 -2.12
CA THR A 48 0.47 -25.63 -3.52
C THR A 48 1.96 -25.65 -3.84
N ASN A 49 2.82 -25.34 -2.87
CA ASN A 49 4.26 -25.18 -3.06
C ASN A 49 4.59 -24.15 -4.16
N SER A 50 3.79 -23.09 -4.23
CA SER A 50 3.99 -21.96 -5.12
C SER A 50 5.06 -21.02 -4.57
N TYR A 51 5.76 -20.31 -5.45
CA TYR A 51 6.67 -19.26 -5.03
C TYR A 51 5.90 -18.12 -4.34
N ASN A 52 6.32 -17.76 -3.12
CA ASN A 52 5.79 -16.61 -2.39
C ASN A 52 6.92 -15.87 -1.65
N PRO A 53 7.08 -14.55 -1.83
CA PRO A 53 8.19 -13.80 -1.23
C PRO A 53 8.18 -13.81 0.31
N CYS A 54 7.02 -13.95 0.96
CA CYS A 54 6.95 -14.01 2.42
C CYS A 54 7.61 -15.29 2.96
N ILE A 55 7.48 -16.42 2.25
CA ILE A 55 8.10 -17.70 2.60
C ILE A 55 9.62 -17.54 2.69
N TYR A 56 10.23 -16.95 1.66
CA TYR A 56 11.69 -16.80 1.57
C TYR A 56 12.23 -15.70 2.48
N ASN A 57 11.54 -14.55 2.57
CA ASN A 57 12.01 -13.40 3.34
C ASN A 57 11.93 -13.63 4.86
N TYR A 58 10.98 -14.45 5.32
CA TYR A 58 10.76 -14.72 6.75
C TYR A 58 11.11 -16.16 7.16
N GLY A 59 11.68 -16.95 6.25
CA GLY A 59 12.26 -18.27 6.56
C GLY A 59 11.22 -19.30 7.01
N TYR A 60 10.15 -19.49 6.23
CA TYR A 60 9.19 -20.56 6.50
C TYR A 60 9.88 -21.94 6.52
N ASN A 61 9.68 -22.70 7.60
CA ASN A 61 10.39 -23.96 7.85
C ASN A 61 9.45 -25.15 8.12
N GLY A 62 8.26 -25.15 7.50
CA GLY A 62 7.29 -26.24 7.65
C GLY A 62 6.42 -26.18 8.91
N LYS A 63 6.46 -25.07 9.67
CA LYS A 63 5.51 -24.79 10.75
C LYS A 63 4.07 -24.75 10.23
N ASN A 64 3.10 -24.73 11.15
CA ASN A 64 1.70 -24.49 10.79
C ASN A 64 1.59 -23.19 9.95
N PRO A 65 1.02 -23.24 8.73
CA PRO A 65 0.93 -22.07 7.84
C PRO A 65 0.19 -20.87 8.45
N TYR A 66 -0.80 -21.12 9.30
CA TYR A 66 -1.59 -20.07 9.96
C TYR A 66 -0.75 -19.38 11.06
N GLU A 67 -0.01 -20.14 11.85
CA GLU A 67 0.91 -19.59 12.85
C GLU A 67 2.03 -18.78 12.19
N PHE A 68 2.58 -19.28 11.08
CA PHE A 68 3.57 -18.54 10.31
C PHE A 68 3.01 -17.23 9.77
N LYS A 69 1.82 -17.24 9.14
CA LYS A 69 1.15 -16.03 8.64
C LYS A 69 0.95 -15.01 9.75
N GLU A 70 0.45 -15.42 10.92
CA GLU A 70 0.26 -14.50 12.05
C GLU A 70 1.61 -13.96 12.57
N SER A 71 2.67 -14.78 12.60
CA SER A 71 3.99 -14.36 13.11
C SER A 71 4.65 -13.24 12.29
N ILE A 72 4.33 -13.12 11.00
CA ILE A 72 4.91 -12.11 10.11
C ILE A 72 3.99 -10.90 9.89
N LYS A 73 2.72 -11.01 10.32
CA LYS A 73 1.66 -10.02 10.09
C LYS A 73 2.04 -8.60 10.46
N GLU A 74 2.66 -8.40 11.63
CA GLU A 74 3.06 -7.07 12.10
C GLU A 74 4.09 -6.43 11.17
N ASN A 75 5.07 -7.22 10.71
CA ASN A 75 6.11 -6.74 9.78
C ASN A 75 5.53 -6.42 8.40
N ILE A 76 4.58 -7.23 7.92
CA ILE A 76 3.85 -6.99 6.68
C ILE A 76 3.01 -5.71 6.81
N ASN A 77 2.23 -5.58 7.88
CA ASN A 77 1.40 -4.40 8.13
C ASN A 77 2.25 -3.12 8.20
N PHE A 78 3.38 -3.16 8.91
CA PHE A 78 4.33 -2.04 8.95
C PHE A 78 4.81 -1.64 7.54
N THR A 79 5.16 -2.63 6.71
CA THR A 79 5.59 -2.40 5.34
C THR A 79 4.49 -1.79 4.49
N LEU A 80 3.26 -2.30 4.57
CA LEU A 80 2.11 -1.80 3.84
C LEU A 80 1.78 -0.34 4.23
N VAL A 81 1.74 -0.06 5.54
CA VAL A 81 1.50 1.30 6.06
C VAL A 81 2.59 2.27 5.60
N LYS A 82 3.86 1.85 5.63
CA LYS A 82 4.97 2.67 5.12
C LYS A 82 4.79 2.99 3.64
N CYS A 83 4.47 1.99 2.81
CA CYS A 83 4.29 2.21 1.38
C CYS A 83 3.10 3.15 1.08
N MET A 84 1.97 2.98 1.78
CA MET A 84 0.82 3.89 1.65
C MET A 84 1.19 5.32 2.04
N ASN A 85 1.92 5.51 3.15
CA ASN A 85 2.35 6.82 3.60
C ASN A 85 3.26 7.53 2.58
N GLU A 86 4.25 6.82 2.03
CA GLU A 86 5.17 7.38 1.04
C GLU A 86 4.48 7.62 -0.32
N ALA A 87 3.55 6.75 -0.72
CA ALA A 87 2.72 6.96 -1.91
C ALA A 87 1.83 8.21 -1.75
N SER A 88 1.16 8.37 -0.62
CA SER A 88 0.34 9.54 -0.31
C SER A 88 1.13 10.85 -0.40
N LYS A 89 2.30 10.92 0.24
CA LYS A 89 3.18 12.10 0.16
C LYS A 89 3.59 12.41 -1.28
N ALA A 90 3.97 11.39 -2.05
CA ALA A 90 4.35 11.57 -3.44
C ALA A 90 3.17 12.09 -4.29
N PHE A 91 1.97 11.57 -4.04
CA PHE A 91 0.76 11.99 -4.74
C PHE A 91 0.39 13.45 -4.44
N GLU A 92 0.54 13.89 -3.18
CA GLU A 92 0.25 15.28 -2.79
C GLU A 92 1.18 16.31 -3.45
N LEU A 93 2.40 15.91 -3.84
CA LEU A 93 3.33 16.76 -4.58
C LEU A 93 2.94 16.94 -6.06
N LEU A 94 2.02 16.13 -6.58
CA LEU A 94 1.59 16.21 -7.98
C LEU A 94 0.44 17.20 -8.16
N GLU A 95 0.58 18.09 -9.13
CA GLU A 95 -0.51 18.99 -9.58
C GLU A 95 -1.53 18.26 -10.46
N ILE A 96 -2.25 17.29 -9.88
CA ILE A 96 -3.28 16.51 -10.59
C ILE A 96 -4.52 17.38 -10.86
N LYS A 97 -4.79 17.68 -12.14
CA LYS A 97 -5.98 18.44 -12.56
C LYS A 97 -7.17 17.56 -12.95
N LYS A 98 -6.91 16.37 -13.49
CA LYS A 98 -7.94 15.45 -14.01
C LYS A 98 -8.11 14.26 -13.07
N ASN A 99 -9.36 13.87 -12.81
CA ASN A 99 -9.72 12.70 -12.01
C ASN A 99 -9.13 12.70 -10.57
N LYS A 100 -8.78 13.87 -10.03
CA LYS A 100 -8.13 14.00 -8.72
C LYS A 100 -8.89 13.25 -7.63
N GLY A 101 -10.20 13.48 -7.51
CA GLY A 101 -11.03 12.81 -6.50
C GLY A 101 -11.08 11.28 -6.64
N LEU A 102 -11.01 10.74 -7.86
CA LEU A 102 -10.94 9.29 -8.07
C LEU A 102 -9.60 8.74 -7.58
N LEU A 103 -8.50 9.41 -7.94
CA LEU A 103 -7.15 9.01 -7.53
C LEU A 103 -6.97 9.12 -6.01
N GLU A 104 -7.50 10.18 -5.39
CA GLU A 104 -7.55 10.35 -3.94
C GLU A 104 -8.30 9.19 -3.28
N ASN A 105 -9.47 8.82 -3.80
CA ASN A 105 -10.23 7.69 -3.27
C ASN A 105 -9.44 6.39 -3.37
N ILE A 106 -8.73 6.14 -4.48
CA ILE A 106 -7.93 4.92 -4.64
C ILE A 106 -6.76 4.89 -3.63
N ILE A 107 -5.97 5.97 -3.58
CA ILE A 107 -4.73 6.01 -2.80
C ILE A 107 -5.02 6.07 -1.30
N PHE A 108 -5.92 6.96 -0.87
CA PHE A 108 -6.17 7.17 0.56
C PHE A 108 -7.18 6.20 1.15
N LEU A 109 -8.27 5.89 0.42
CA LEU A 109 -9.35 5.05 0.95
C LEU A 109 -9.19 3.60 0.50
N GLY A 110 -8.97 3.36 -0.80
CA GLY A 110 -8.94 2.03 -1.40
C GLY A 110 -7.78 1.17 -0.88
N MET A 111 -6.56 1.70 -0.92
CA MET A 111 -5.37 0.98 -0.43
C MET A 111 -5.48 0.65 1.07
N ASN A 112 -5.91 1.63 1.88
CA ASN A 112 -6.10 1.40 3.30
C ASN A 112 -7.21 0.37 3.57
N TYR A 113 -8.33 0.46 2.86
CA TYR A 113 -9.43 -0.49 3.01
C TYR A 113 -8.99 -1.92 2.71
N LYS A 114 -8.34 -2.15 1.55
CA LYS A 114 -7.84 -3.49 1.20
C LYS A 114 -6.80 -3.98 2.21
N THR A 115 -5.93 -3.10 2.70
CA THR A 115 -4.96 -3.44 3.77
C THR A 115 -5.66 -3.94 5.03
N GLN A 116 -6.66 -3.22 5.52
CA GLN A 116 -7.42 -3.64 6.70
C GLN A 116 -8.18 -4.95 6.46
N LEU A 117 -8.80 -5.11 5.29
CA LEU A 117 -9.50 -6.37 4.96
C LEU A 117 -8.56 -7.58 5.05
N VAL A 118 -7.36 -7.47 4.48
CA VAL A 118 -6.38 -8.56 4.43
C VAL A 118 -5.71 -8.80 5.79
N ILE A 119 -5.36 -7.74 6.52
CA ILE A 119 -4.67 -7.85 7.82
C ILE A 119 -5.65 -8.24 8.95
N GLU A 120 -6.86 -7.69 8.96
CA GLU A 120 -7.84 -7.89 10.06
C GLU A 120 -8.86 -9.00 9.77
N GLY A 121 -8.81 -9.63 8.59
CA GLY A 121 -9.68 -10.76 8.24
C GLY A 121 -11.12 -10.37 7.91
N GLY A 122 -11.32 -9.27 7.18
CA GLY A 122 -12.61 -8.93 6.57
C GLY A 122 -13.58 -8.07 7.39
N LYS A 123 -13.18 -7.52 8.55
CA LYS A 123 -14.03 -6.64 9.38
C LYS A 123 -13.96 -5.14 9.03
N GLY A 124 -13.65 -4.83 7.76
CA GLY A 124 -13.56 -3.45 7.27
C GLY A 124 -14.94 -2.79 7.11
N ASN A 125 -15.37 -2.03 8.11
CA ASN A 125 -16.54 -1.16 8.05
C ASN A 125 -16.16 0.15 7.31
N GLU A 126 -16.75 0.42 6.13
CA GLU A 126 -16.54 1.65 5.32
C GLU A 126 -16.63 2.96 6.13
N LYS A 127 -17.55 3.03 7.10
CA LYS A 127 -17.74 4.22 7.97
C LYS A 127 -16.63 4.37 9.01
N SER A 128 -16.04 3.26 9.47
CA SER A 128 -14.87 3.24 10.37
C SER A 128 -13.62 3.76 9.65
N ILE A 129 -13.42 3.32 8.41
CA ILE A 129 -12.25 3.65 7.56
C ILE A 129 -12.12 5.15 7.34
N ARG A 130 -13.21 5.81 6.95
CA ARG A 130 -13.23 7.27 6.78
C ARG A 130 -12.83 7.99 8.09
N SER A 131 -13.31 7.52 9.23
CA SER A 131 -13.03 8.17 10.52
C SER A 131 -11.61 7.93 11.06
N ALA A 132 -11.05 6.74 10.87
CA ALA A 132 -9.74 6.37 11.41
C ALA A 132 -8.60 7.05 10.65
N TRP A 133 -8.69 7.10 9.32
CA TRP A 133 -7.69 7.78 8.49
C TRP A 133 -7.86 9.30 8.49
N CYS A 134 -9.08 9.84 8.44
CA CYS A 134 -9.28 11.29 8.62
C CYS A 134 -8.74 11.78 9.97
N LYS A 135 -8.85 11.01 11.06
CA LYS A 135 -8.26 11.40 12.37
C LYS A 135 -6.73 11.32 12.38
N ARG A 136 -6.14 10.30 11.75
CA ARG A 136 -4.68 10.10 11.63
C ARG A 136 -4.02 11.19 10.76
N TRP A 137 -4.76 11.72 9.79
CA TRP A 137 -4.33 12.75 8.84
C TRP A 137 -5.14 14.06 8.94
N CYS A 138 -5.69 14.37 10.12
CA CYS A 138 -6.18 15.72 10.42
C CYS A 138 -4.97 16.66 10.44
N ILE A 139 -4.54 17.10 9.26
CA ILE A 139 -3.65 18.24 9.10
C ILE A 139 -4.49 19.47 9.51
N PRO A 140 -4.06 20.28 10.51
CA PRO A 140 -4.71 21.54 10.76
C PRO A 140 -4.64 22.33 9.46
N GLY A 141 -5.79 22.59 8.85
CA GLY A 141 -5.89 23.34 7.62
C GLY A 141 -5.03 24.59 7.73
N GLY A 142 -4.06 24.72 6.83
CA GLY A 142 -3.28 25.94 6.68
C GLY A 142 -4.25 27.11 6.59
N ASN A 143 -4.02 28.12 7.44
CA ASN A 143 -4.69 29.40 7.43
C ASN A 143 -4.91 29.87 5.98
N LYS A 144 -6.17 29.92 5.54
CA LYS A 144 -6.56 30.89 4.52
C LYS A 144 -6.80 32.21 5.22
N ALA A 145 -5.71 32.91 5.50
CA ALA A 145 -5.72 34.34 5.77
C ALA A 145 -4.86 35.00 4.68
N SER A 146 -5.38 36.07 4.08
CA SER A 146 -4.77 36.95 3.05
C SER A 146 -4.82 36.36 1.63
N ILE A 147 -5.41 36.96 0.59
CA ILE A 147 -5.86 38.33 0.25
C ILE A 147 -7.17 38.19 -0.55
#